data_AF-A0A7Y2CLL4-F1
#
_entry.id   AF-A0A7Y2CLL4-F1
#
_cell.length_a   1.000
_cell.length_b   1.000
_cell.length_c   1.000
_cell.angle_alpha   90.00
_cell.angle_beta   90.00
_cell.angle_gamma   90.00
#
_symmetry.space_group_name_H-M   'P 1'
#
loop_
_entity.id
_entity.type
_entity.pdbx_description
1 polymer ?
#
loop_
_entity_poly.entity_id
_entity_poly.type
_entity_poly.pdbx_seq_one_letter_code
_entity_poly.pdbx_strand_id
1 'polypeptide(L)'
;CEESLEPGDIWVFGTDGIWEARDRDHEFFGKDRLIRIVKEQADGPLDALSERIRTELIGFHEGAERTDDITGVFLRVKSDAERNAPAPDA
;
A
#
# COMPACT_ATOMS: atom_id res chain seq x y z
N CYS A 1 3.63 9.98 -21.70
CA CYS A 1 2.37 9.26 -21.49
C CYS A 1 1.59 10.06 -20.47
N GLU A 2 0.38 10.48 -20.83
CA GLU A 2 -0.56 11.07 -19.90
C GLU A 2 -1.51 9.92 -19.53
N GLU A 3 -1.38 9.40 -18.31
CA GLU A 3 -2.27 8.36 -17.81
C GLU A 3 -3.49 9.05 -17.20
N SER A 4 -4.69 8.75 -17.72
CA SER A 4 -5.93 9.23 -17.15
C SER A 4 -6.29 8.42 -15.91
N LEU A 5 -6.61 9.10 -14.81
CA LEU A 5 -7.06 8.49 -13.58
C LEU A 5 -8.54 8.09 -13.68
N GLU A 6 -8.85 6.83 -13.44
CA GLU A 6 -10.22 6.33 -13.39
C GLU A 6 -10.70 6.17 -11.93
N PRO A 7 -11.99 6.44 -11.63
CA PRO A 7 -12.55 6.14 -10.33
C PRO A 7 -12.32 4.68 -9.92
N GLY A 8 -11.83 4.48 -8.71
CA GLY A 8 -11.43 3.17 -8.19
C GLY A 8 -9.92 2.90 -8.28
N ASP A 9 -9.17 3.68 -9.07
CA ASP A 9 -7.71 3.53 -9.14
C ASP A 9 -7.07 3.74 -7.78
N ILE A 10 -6.14 2.85 -7.44
CA ILE A 10 -5.30 2.96 -6.24
C ILE A 10 -3.88 3.25 -6.66
N TRP A 11 -3.38 4.39 -6.19
CA TRP A 11 -2.00 4.80 -6.36
C TRP A 11 -1.24 4.59 -5.07
N VAL A 12 -0.08 3.93 -5.20
CA VAL A 12 0.83 3.65 -4.10
C VAL A 12 2.12 4.38 -4.35
N PHE A 13 2.44 5.31 -3.45
CA PHE A 13 3.72 5.98 -3.40
C PHE A 13 4.47 5.45 -2.19
N GLY A 14 5.73 5.08 -2.35
CA GLY A 14 6.51 4.53 -1.26
C GLY A 14 7.98 4.82 -1.42
N THR A 15 8.71 4.75 -0.31
CA THR A 15 10.18 4.65 -0.33
C THR A 15 10.61 3.24 -0.71
N ASP A 16 11.85 3.12 -1.18
CA ASP A 16 12.51 1.85 -1.46
C ASP A 16 12.54 0.90 -0.26
N GLY A 17 12.56 1.43 0.96
CA GLY A 17 12.36 0.66 2.19
C GLY A 17 11.14 -0.29 2.18
N ILE A 18 10.11 -0.05 1.36
CA ILE A 18 8.98 -1.00 1.20
C ILE A 18 9.36 -2.22 0.34
N TRP A 19 9.85 -2.01 -0.89
CA TRP A 19 10.09 -3.12 -1.83
C TRP A 19 11.48 -3.73 -1.68
N GLU A 20 12.42 -3.02 -1.06
CA GLU A 20 13.77 -3.49 -0.74
C GLU A 20 13.90 -4.05 0.69
N ALA A 21 12.81 -4.04 1.46
CA ALA A 21 12.69 -4.79 2.71
C ALA A 21 13.15 -6.25 2.52
N ARG A 22 13.94 -6.78 3.45
CA ARG A 22 14.48 -8.15 3.37
C ARG A 22 14.00 -9.03 4.50
N ASP A 23 13.81 -10.30 4.20
CA ASP A 23 13.65 -11.34 5.21
C ASP A 23 15.00 -11.93 5.67
N ARG A 24 14.93 -12.95 6.51
CA ARG A 24 16.10 -13.66 7.07
C ARG A 24 16.98 -14.33 6.00
N ASP A 25 16.40 -14.66 4.85
CA ASP A 25 17.09 -15.32 3.74
C ASP A 25 17.64 -14.29 2.74
N HIS A 26 17.56 -12.99 3.08
CA HIS A 26 17.92 -11.84 2.26
C HIS A 26 17.06 -11.66 1.01
N GLU A 27 15.88 -12.29 0.96
CA GLU A 27 14.95 -12.12 -0.14
C GLU A 27 14.20 -10.80 -0.02
N PHE A 28 14.03 -10.11 -1.13
CA PHE A 28 13.30 -8.84 -1.17
C PHE A 28 11.79 -9.07 -1.01
N PHE A 29 11.12 -8.16 -0.31
CA PHE A 29 9.65 -8.13 -0.26
C PHE A 29 9.07 -7.99 -1.67
N GLY A 30 9.66 -7.09 -2.46
CA GLY A 30 9.38 -6.93 -3.87
C GLY A 30 8.04 -6.25 -4.18
N LYS A 31 7.94 -5.74 -5.41
CA LYS A 31 6.73 -5.04 -5.89
C LYS A 31 5.56 -6.00 -6.10
N ASP A 32 5.82 -7.26 -6.44
CA ASP A 32 4.76 -8.24 -6.71
C ASP A 32 3.91 -8.55 -5.48
N ARG A 33 4.53 -8.68 -4.30
CA ARG A 33 3.80 -8.87 -3.04
C ARG A 33 2.98 -7.65 -2.69
N LEU A 34 3.55 -6.46 -2.85
CA LEU A 34 2.84 -5.19 -2.63
C LEU A 34 1.61 -5.07 -3.55
N ILE A 35 1.78 -5.31 -4.86
CA ILE A 35 0.69 -5.26 -5.85
C ILE A 35 -0.39 -6.29 -5.51
N ARG A 36 -0.02 -7.50 -5.08
CA ARG A 36 -0.97 -8.53 -4.64
C ARG A 36 -1.82 -8.03 -3.48
N ILE A 37 -1.21 -7.48 -2.44
CA ILE A 37 -1.93 -6.96 -1.26
C ILE A 37 -2.88 -5.82 -1.66
N VAL A 38 -2.42 -4.91 -2.52
CA VAL A 38 -3.24 -3.79 -3.02
C VAL A 38 -4.47 -4.32 -3.76
N LYS A 39 -4.29 -5.32 -4.63
CA LYS A 39 -5.41 -5.95 -5.36
C LYS A 39 -6.38 -6.67 -4.41
N GLU A 40 -5.87 -7.39 -3.41
CA GLU A 40 -6.69 -8.08 -2.41
C GLU A 40 -7.51 -7.13 -1.52
N GLN A 41 -7.11 -5.87 -1.41
CA GLN A 41 -7.77 -4.85 -0.58
C GLN A 41 -8.39 -3.72 -1.42
N ALA A 42 -8.50 -3.89 -2.74
CA ALA A 42 -8.88 -2.82 -3.65
C ALA A 42 -10.25 -2.20 -3.31
N ASP A 43 -11.19 -3.04 -2.87
CA ASP A 43 -12.56 -2.62 -2.52
C ASP A 43 -12.71 -2.15 -1.07
N GLY A 44 -11.70 -2.39 -0.22
CA GLY A 44 -11.74 -2.09 1.22
C GLY A 44 -11.37 -0.64 1.56
N PRO A 45 -11.49 -0.21 2.84
CA PRO A 45 -10.96 1.08 3.28
C PRO A 45 -9.44 1.18 3.08
N LEU A 46 -8.92 2.37 2.72
CA LEU A 46 -7.48 2.56 2.56
C LEU A 46 -6.71 2.34 3.87
N ASP A 47 -7.31 2.63 5.02
CA ASP A 47 -6.70 2.37 6.33
C ASP A 47 -6.47 0.87 6.56
N ALA A 48 -7.38 0.02 6.07
CA ALA A 48 -7.23 -1.43 6.14
C ALA A 48 -6.10 -1.92 5.21
N LEU A 49 -5.98 -1.31 4.02
CA LEU A 49 -4.86 -1.57 3.11
C LEU A 49 -3.51 -1.17 3.75
N SER A 50 -3.42 0.03 4.35
CA SER A 50 -2.18 0.49 4.99
C SER A 50 -1.78 -0.38 6.16
N GLU A 51 -2.73 -0.77 7.02
CA GLU A 51 -2.45 -1.68 8.12
C GLU A 51 -2.06 -3.07 7.63
N ARG A 52 -2.72 -3.61 6.61
CA ARG A 52 -2.34 -4.91 6.03
C ARG A 52 -0.91 -4.89 5.50
N ILE A 53 -0.51 -3.86 4.75
CA ILE A 53 0.85 -3.72 4.24
C ILE A 53 1.85 -3.63 5.39
N ARG A 54 1.54 -2.82 6.40
CA ARG A 54 2.37 -2.67 7.60
C ARG A 54 2.57 -4.01 8.33
N THR A 55 1.51 -4.78 8.55
CA THR A 55 1.58 -6.10 9.20
C THR A 55 2.42 -7.07 8.38
N GLU A 56 2.22 -7.13 7.06
CA GLU A 56 2.99 -8.00 6.17
C GLU A 56 4.47 -7.62 6.16
N LEU A 57 4.82 -6.33 6.15
CA LEU A 57 6.21 -5.87 6.22
C LEU A 57 6.87 -6.17 7.58
N ILE A 58 6.13 -6.05 8.69
CA ILE A 58 6.61 -6.41 10.03
C ILE A 58 6.86 -7.92 10.11
N GLY A 59 5.90 -8.74 9.65
CA GLY A 59 6.03 -10.20 9.65
C GLY A 59 7.11 -10.69 8.70
N PHE A 60 7.26 -10.05 7.54
CA PHE A 60 8.33 -10.37 6.58
C PHE A 60 9.73 -10.11 7.17
N HIS A 61 9.86 -9.11 8.02
CA HIS A 61 11.10 -8.80 8.75
C HIS A 61 11.38 -9.71 9.95
N GLU A 62 10.52 -10.68 10.32
CA GLU A 62 10.79 -11.53 11.49
C GLU A 62 12.10 -12.32 11.33
N GLY A 63 13.13 -11.84 12.03
CA GLY A 63 14.49 -12.39 12.06
C GLY A 63 15.55 -11.58 11.31
N ALA A 64 15.21 -10.45 10.69
CA ALA A 64 16.15 -9.56 10.00
C ALA A 64 16.28 -8.19 10.69
N GLU A 65 17.48 -7.58 10.65
CA GLU A 65 17.62 -6.18 11.05
C GLU A 65 16.83 -5.29 10.09
N ARG A 66 16.08 -4.33 10.64
CA ARG A 66 15.46 -3.28 9.82
C ARG A 66 16.55 -2.45 9.19
N THR A 67 16.61 -2.46 7.86
CA THR A 67 17.65 -1.79 7.10
C THR A 67 17.33 -0.35 6.72
N ASP A 68 16.06 0.08 6.76
CA ASP A 68 15.65 1.43 6.33
C ASP A 68 14.28 1.89 6.89
N ASP A 69 13.97 3.19 6.75
CA ASP A 69 12.68 3.80 7.05
C ASP A 69 11.62 3.46 5.98
N ILE A 70 10.48 2.95 6.43
CA ILE A 70 9.35 2.61 5.56
C ILE A 70 8.33 3.74 5.58
N THR A 71 8.14 4.40 4.42
CA THR A 71 7.09 5.40 4.23
C THR A 71 6.23 5.03 3.02
N GLY A 72 4.91 5.03 3.19
CA GLY A 72 3.94 4.77 2.13
C GLY A 72 2.76 5.73 2.18
N VAL A 73 2.32 6.19 1.01
CA VAL A 73 1.12 7.00 0.80
C VAL A 73 0.21 6.28 -0.18
N PHE A 74 -1.04 6.07 0.24
CA PHE A 74 -2.06 5.36 -0.53
C PHE A 74 -3.16 6.34 -0.90
N LEU A 75 -3.49 6.41 -2.19
CA LEU A 75 -4.50 7.32 -2.73
C LEU A 75 -5.51 6.50 -3.53
N ARG A 76 -6.80 6.75 -3.30
CA ARG A 76 -7.88 6.21 -4.12
C ARG A 76 -8.56 7.33 -4.87
N VAL A 77 -8.68 7.16 -6.18
CA VAL A 77 -9.44 8.07 -7.04
C VAL A 77 -10.92 7.82 -6.77
N LYS A 78 -11.58 8.80 -6.15
CA LYS A 78 -13.03 8.79 -5.95
C LYS A 78 -13.76 9.29 -7.18
N SER A 79 -14.93 8.73 -7.46
CA SER A 79 -15.87 9.33 -8.40
C SER A 79 -16.38 10.69 -7.90
N ASP A 80 -16.90 11.52 -8.80
CA ASP A 80 -17.50 12.81 -8.41
C ASP A 80 -18.68 12.67 -7.46
N ALA A 81 -19.42 11.56 -7.56
CA ALA A 81 -20.50 11.24 -6.62
C ALA A 81 -19.97 10.99 -5.20
N GLU A 82 -18.85 10.28 -5.05
CA GLU A 82 -18.23 9.99 -3.76
C GLU A 82 -17.46 11.19 -3.18
N ARG A 83 -16.98 12.10 -4.02
CA ARG A 83 -16.31 13.34 -3.59
C ARG A 83 -17.28 14.32 -2.92
N ASN A 84 -18.51 14.39 -3.43
CA ASN A 84 -19.55 15.29 -2.94
C ASN A 84 -20.42 14.66 -1.84
N ALA A 85 -20.19 13.38 -1.51
CA ALA A 85 -20.82 12.74 -0.37
C ALA A 85 -20.33 13.39 0.94
N PRO A 86 -21.21 13.64 1.91
CA PRO A 86 -20.78 14.08 3.24
C PRO A 86 -19.79 13.06 3.80
N ALA A 87 -18.74 13.54 4.47
CA ALA A 87 -17.78 12.66 5.12
C ALA A 87 -18.54 11.69 6.05
N PRO A 88 -18.21 10.39 6.05
CA PRO A 88 -18.82 9.48 7.00
C PRO A 88 -18.58 10.00 8.41
N ASP A 89 -19.63 10.08 9.22
CA ASP A 89 -19.56 10.57 10.60
C ASP A 89 -18.44 9.81 11.35
N ALA A 90 -17.48 10.57 11.87
CA ALA A 90 -16.31 10.08 12.62
C ALA A 90 -16.67 9.64 14.03
#